data_AF-A0A9P5G2T7-F1
#
_entry.id   AF-A0A9P5G2T7-F1
#
_cell.length_a   1.000
_cell.length_b   1.000
_cell.length_c   1.000
_cell.angle_alpha   90.00
_cell.angle_beta   90.00
_cell.angle_gamma   90.00
#
_symmetry.space_group_name_H-M   'P 1'
#
loop_
_entity.id
_entity.type
_entity.pdbx_description
1 polymer ?
#
loop_
_entity_poly.entity_id
_entity_poly.type
_entity_poly.pdbx_seq_one_letter_code
_entity_poly.pdbx_strand_id
1 'polypeptide(L)'
;MAQDENQPQTPASTPAAATPTTTAPPAAATTPDNGSKQDQKKIEDLKFYPDTPTEFHHKVQFQTKMPSQFYDPCEQASKMSMNCLARNDYDRDMCLEYFRAYKECRQEWMDQRKKDRRSGFKW
;
A
#
# COMPACT_ATOMS: atom_id res chain seq x y z
N MET A 1 -45.83 10.44 -26.00
CA MET A 1 -44.54 9.76 -26.25
C MET A 1 -43.98 9.44 -24.88
N ALA A 2 -44.29 8.23 -24.39
CA ALA A 2 -44.04 7.79 -23.02
C ALA A 2 -42.76 6.93 -22.97
N GLN A 3 -42.00 7.12 -21.87
CA GLN A 3 -41.24 6.15 -21.04
C GLN A 3 -40.40 5.07 -21.75
N ASP A 4 -39.08 5.09 -21.60
CA ASP A 4 -38.30 4.45 -20.52
C ASP A 4 -38.01 2.97 -20.82
N GLU A 5 -36.77 2.66 -21.22
CA GLU A 5 -36.12 1.36 -21.01
C GLU A 5 -34.61 1.54 -21.24
N ASN A 6 -33.86 1.90 -20.19
CA ASN A 6 -32.42 1.71 -20.15
C ASN A 6 -32.12 0.62 -19.12
N GLN A 7 -31.92 -0.58 -19.66
CA GLN A 7 -31.76 -1.84 -18.95
C GLN A 7 -30.43 -1.89 -18.15
N PRO A 8 -30.43 -2.25 -16.86
CA PRO A 8 -29.20 -2.51 -16.12
C PRO A 8 -28.63 -3.87 -16.53
N GLN A 9 -27.36 -3.89 -16.96
CA GLN A 9 -26.63 -5.13 -17.21
C GLN A 9 -26.23 -5.78 -15.89
N THR A 10 -26.90 -6.88 -15.56
CA THR A 10 -26.41 -7.86 -14.58
C THR A 10 -25.51 -8.87 -15.31
N PRO A 11 -24.26 -9.13 -14.89
CA PRO A 11 -23.61 -10.38 -15.23
C PRO A 11 -24.05 -11.47 -14.25
N ALA A 12 -24.58 -12.54 -14.84
CA ALA A 12 -25.12 -13.72 -14.19
C ALA A 12 -24.10 -14.49 -13.36
N SER A 13 -24.53 -14.88 -12.16
CA SER A 13 -23.87 -15.89 -11.32
C SER A 13 -24.12 -17.29 -11.90
N THR A 14 -23.06 -18.04 -12.17
CA THR A 14 -23.11 -19.50 -12.29
C THR A 14 -22.13 -20.09 -11.27
N PRO A 15 -22.53 -21.11 -10.47
CA PRO A 15 -21.63 -21.77 -9.54
C PRO A 15 -20.94 -22.94 -10.26
N ALA A 16 -19.62 -22.85 -10.42
CA ALA A 16 -18.80 -24.00 -10.76
C ALA A 16 -17.93 -24.33 -9.55
N ALA A 17 -18.36 -25.36 -8.82
CA ALA A 17 -17.52 -26.04 -7.85
C ALA A 17 -16.33 -26.66 -8.57
N ALA A 18 -15.14 -26.15 -8.30
CA ALA A 18 -13.88 -26.82 -8.54
C ALA A 18 -12.99 -26.53 -7.33
N THR A 19 -12.71 -27.56 -6.55
CA THR A 19 -11.65 -27.58 -5.56
C THR A 19 -10.30 -27.29 -6.22
N PRO A 20 -9.48 -26.37 -5.71
CA PRO A 20 -8.05 -26.45 -5.87
C PRO A 20 -7.45 -27.07 -4.61
N THR A 21 -6.94 -28.29 -4.79
CA THR A 21 -6.00 -28.99 -3.93
C THR A 21 -5.02 -28.03 -3.25
N THR A 22 -5.00 -28.07 -1.91
CA THR A 22 -3.91 -27.57 -1.07
C THR A 22 -2.57 -28.10 -1.57
N THR A 23 -1.86 -27.28 -2.34
CA THR A 23 -0.41 -27.41 -2.50
C THR A 23 0.17 -26.24 -1.73
N ALA A 24 0.81 -26.56 -0.59
CA ALA A 24 1.60 -25.60 0.15
C ALA A 24 2.53 -24.84 -0.80
N PRO A 25 2.67 -23.50 -0.67
CA PRO A 25 3.71 -22.82 -1.40
C PRO A 25 5.05 -23.47 -1.03
N PRO A 26 5.95 -23.78 -1.98
CA PRO A 26 7.31 -24.06 -1.59
C PRO A 26 7.79 -22.83 -0.84
N ALA A 27 8.29 -23.04 0.37
CA ALA A 27 9.12 -22.09 1.07
C ALA A 27 10.33 -21.80 0.18
N ALA A 28 10.16 -20.89 -0.78
CA ALA A 28 11.24 -20.30 -1.52
C ALA A 28 11.91 -19.33 -0.55
N ALA A 29 12.78 -19.90 0.28
CA ALA A 29 13.91 -19.19 0.84
C ALA A 29 14.71 -18.65 -0.35
N THR A 30 14.40 -17.42 -0.77
CA THR A 30 15.37 -16.60 -1.48
C THR A 30 16.45 -16.24 -0.47
N THR A 31 17.47 -17.09 -0.41
CA THR A 31 18.78 -16.70 0.09
C THR A 31 19.17 -15.38 -0.57
N PRO A 32 19.52 -14.32 0.17
CA PRO A 32 20.12 -13.15 -0.43
C PRO A 32 21.49 -13.56 -0.96
N ASP A 33 21.61 -13.60 -2.28
CA ASP A 33 22.89 -13.63 -3.00
C ASP A 33 23.75 -12.47 -2.50
N ASN A 34 25.00 -12.77 -2.16
CA ASN A 34 25.98 -11.84 -1.59
C ASN A 34 26.44 -10.86 -2.68
N GLY A 35 25.57 -9.90 -3.01
CA GLY A 35 25.78 -8.88 -4.01
C GLY A 35 26.92 -7.94 -3.62
N SER A 36 27.68 -7.50 -4.62
CA SER A 36 28.84 -6.62 -4.46
C SER A 36 28.48 -5.32 -3.74
N LYS A 37 29.45 -4.70 -3.05
CA LYS A 37 29.25 -3.50 -2.20
C LYS A 37 28.53 -2.31 -2.88
N GLN A 38 28.53 -2.23 -4.21
CA GLN A 38 27.78 -1.20 -4.94
C GLN A 38 26.30 -1.55 -5.11
N ASP A 39 25.95 -2.83 -5.25
CA ASP A 39 24.58 -3.31 -5.31
C ASP A 39 23.89 -3.18 -3.95
N GLN A 40 24.64 -3.40 -2.87
CA GLN A 40 24.15 -3.21 -1.49
C GLN A 40 23.67 -1.76 -1.25
N LYS A 41 24.45 -0.75 -1.68
CA LYS A 41 24.07 0.66 -1.56
C LYS A 41 22.83 1.02 -2.39
N LYS A 42 22.59 0.34 -3.51
CA LYS A 42 21.40 0.55 -4.33
C LYS A 42 20.17 -0.09 -3.68
N ILE A 43 20.32 -1.28 -3.09
CA ILE A 43 19.24 -2.00 -2.40
C ILE A 43 18.76 -1.22 -1.17
N GLU A 44 19.66 -0.58 -0.43
CA GLU A 44 19.31 0.27 0.73
C GLU A 44 18.48 1.52 0.37
N ASP A 45 18.54 1.97 -0.90
CA ASP A 45 17.82 3.15 -1.41
C ASP A 45 16.53 2.77 -2.17
N LEU A 46 16.21 1.47 -2.29
CA LEU A 46 14.98 1.02 -2.94
C LEU A 46 13.79 1.21 -2.00
N LYS A 47 13.00 2.25 -2.27
CA LYS A 47 11.70 2.48 -1.65
C LYS A 47 10.68 1.50 -2.22
N PHE A 48 10.11 0.63 -1.38
CA PHE A 48 9.24 -0.47 -1.81
C PHE A 48 7.75 -0.09 -1.96
N TYR A 49 7.37 1.14 -1.62
CA TYR A 49 5.98 1.60 -1.63
C TYR A 49 5.73 2.69 -2.69
N PRO A 50 4.51 2.79 -3.25
CA PRO A 50 4.22 3.67 -4.38
C PRO A 50 4.10 5.15 -4.03
N ASP A 51 3.77 5.46 -2.77
CA ASP A 51 3.60 6.83 -2.29
C ASP A 51 4.96 7.46 -1.92
N THR A 52 5.02 8.79 -1.98
CA THR A 52 6.18 9.57 -1.54
C THR A 52 5.77 10.53 -0.44
N PRO A 53 5.70 10.07 0.83
CA PRO A 53 5.01 10.78 1.91
C PRO A 53 5.67 12.11 2.27
N THR A 54 6.95 12.29 1.94
CA THR A 54 7.71 13.52 2.21
C THR A 54 7.63 14.56 1.09
N GLU A 55 6.83 14.34 0.05
CA GLU A 55 6.62 15.31 -1.02
C GLU A 55 5.87 16.57 -0.54
N PHE A 56 6.10 17.68 -1.25
CA PHE A 56 5.55 19.00 -0.90
C PHE A 56 4.01 19.01 -0.83
N HIS A 57 3.34 18.26 -1.71
CA HIS A 57 1.88 18.20 -1.74
C HIS A 57 1.28 17.66 -0.44
N HIS A 58 1.84 16.56 0.09
CA HIS A 58 1.38 15.95 1.33
C HIS A 58 1.54 16.87 2.53
N LYS A 59 2.62 17.65 2.53
CA LYS A 59 2.85 18.71 3.51
C LYS A 59 1.77 19.79 3.44
N VAL A 60 1.48 20.33 2.25
CA VAL A 60 0.45 21.38 2.09
C VAL A 60 -0.91 20.86 2.56
N GLN A 61 -1.33 19.67 2.10
CA GLN A 61 -2.60 19.08 2.52
C GLN A 61 -2.66 18.83 4.04
N PHE A 62 -1.56 18.37 4.63
CA PHE A 62 -1.50 18.17 6.08
C PHE A 62 -1.60 19.49 6.87
N GLN A 63 -1.06 20.59 6.34
CA GLN A 63 -1.12 21.91 6.97
C GLN A 63 -2.48 22.60 6.79
N THR A 64 -3.15 22.38 5.65
CA THR A 64 -4.42 23.05 5.32
C THR A 64 -5.66 22.29 5.79
N LYS A 65 -5.54 21.00 6.11
CA LYS A 65 -6.65 20.20 6.64
C LYS A 65 -7.21 20.76 7.95
N MET A 66 -8.49 20.53 8.19
CA MET A 66 -9.14 21.03 9.40
C MET A 66 -8.52 20.43 10.68
N PRO A 67 -8.44 21.21 11.78
CA PRO A 67 -8.17 20.65 13.10
C PRO A 67 -9.20 19.55 13.38
N SER A 68 -8.75 18.36 13.77
CA SER A 68 -9.50 17.09 13.92
C SER A 68 -9.58 16.16 12.70
N GLN A 69 -9.33 16.63 11.47
CA GLN A 69 -9.35 15.76 10.30
C GLN A 69 -8.10 14.86 10.24
N PHE A 70 -8.29 13.57 9.94
CA PHE A 70 -7.19 12.65 9.66
C PHE A 70 -6.71 12.82 8.21
N TYR A 71 -5.40 12.77 8.03
CA TYR A 71 -4.76 12.83 6.72
C TYR A 71 -3.71 11.73 6.63
N ASP A 72 -3.83 10.89 5.60
CA ASP A 72 -2.90 9.80 5.34
C ASP A 72 -2.10 10.09 4.07
N PRO A 73 -0.77 10.35 4.17
CA PRO A 73 0.08 10.51 3.00
C PRO A 73 0.41 9.19 2.30
N CYS A 74 0.01 8.05 2.88
CA CYS A 74 0.28 6.69 2.38
C CYS A 74 -1.01 6.04 1.84
N GLU A 75 -1.89 6.84 1.23
CA GLU A 75 -3.23 6.43 0.82
C GLU A 75 -3.19 5.31 -0.23
N GLN A 76 -2.26 5.33 -1.19
CA GLN A 76 -2.17 4.28 -2.21
C GLN A 76 -1.71 2.97 -1.60
N ALA A 77 -0.66 2.98 -0.77
CA ALA A 77 -0.20 1.81 -0.05
C ALA A 77 -1.30 1.20 0.82
N SER A 78 -2.10 2.04 1.50
CA SER A 78 -3.27 1.61 2.26
C SER A 78 -4.30 0.92 1.36
N LYS A 79 -4.70 1.55 0.26
CA LYS A 79 -5.65 0.99 -0.71
C LYS A 79 -5.15 -0.33 -1.31
N MET A 80 -3.86 -0.44 -1.62
CA MET A 80 -3.27 -1.67 -2.15
C MET A 80 -3.34 -2.81 -1.14
N SER A 81 -3.05 -2.54 0.13
CA SER A 81 -3.14 -3.55 1.18
C SER A 81 -4.57 -4.05 1.39
N MET A 82 -5.55 -3.13 1.35
CA MET A 82 -6.97 -3.47 1.44
C MET A 82 -7.46 -4.23 0.21
N ASN A 83 -6.97 -3.86 -0.98
CA ASN A 83 -7.31 -4.54 -2.22
C ASN A 83 -6.73 -5.96 -2.26
N CYS A 84 -5.53 -6.17 -1.71
CA CYS A 84 -4.97 -7.51 -1.54
C CYS A 84 -5.89 -8.37 -0.66
N LEU A 85 -6.33 -7.86 0.49
CA LEU A 85 -7.27 -8.58 1.35
C LEU A 85 -8.58 -8.93 0.64
N ALA A 86 -9.16 -7.96 -0.10
CA ALA A 86 -10.41 -8.15 -0.82
C ALA A 86 -10.33 -9.23 -1.92
N ARG A 87 -9.13 -9.51 -2.43
CA ARG A 87 -8.90 -10.51 -3.49
C ARG A 87 -8.48 -11.88 -2.98
N ASN A 88 -8.05 -11.99 -1.73
CA ASN A 88 -7.48 -13.21 -1.14
C ASN A 88 -8.26 -13.65 0.10
N ASP A 89 -9.59 -13.50 0.10
CA ASP A 89 -10.47 -13.91 1.20
C ASP A 89 -10.05 -13.39 2.59
N TYR A 90 -9.47 -12.18 2.62
CA TYR A 90 -8.91 -11.55 3.82
C TYR A 90 -7.79 -12.34 4.50
N ASP A 91 -7.11 -13.22 3.77
CA ASP A 91 -5.87 -13.84 4.21
C ASP A 91 -4.76 -12.79 4.32
N ARG A 92 -4.26 -12.60 5.54
CA ARG A 92 -3.24 -11.60 5.85
C ARG A 92 -1.85 -12.04 5.42
N ASP A 93 -1.58 -13.35 5.41
CA ASP A 93 -0.26 -13.89 5.14
C ASP A 93 0.12 -13.66 3.67
N MET A 94 -0.88 -13.69 2.77
CA MET A 94 -0.72 -13.35 1.35
C MET A 94 -0.42 -11.87 1.10
N CYS A 95 -0.71 -11.00 2.07
CA CYS A 95 -0.67 -9.54 1.91
C CYS A 95 0.43 -8.84 2.74
N LEU A 96 1.34 -9.61 3.36
CA LEU A 96 2.37 -9.07 4.27
C LEU A 96 3.24 -7.99 3.64
N GLU A 97 3.61 -8.13 2.36
CA GLU A 97 4.43 -7.13 1.66
C GLU A 97 3.70 -5.80 1.47
N TYR A 98 2.39 -5.81 1.19
CA TYR A 98 1.60 -4.58 1.12
C TYR A 98 1.49 -3.89 2.48
N PHE A 99 1.37 -4.65 3.57
CA PHE A 99 1.37 -4.09 4.91
C PHE A 99 2.75 -3.55 5.32
N ARG A 100 3.84 -4.19 4.88
CA ARG A 100 5.21 -3.68 5.07
C ARG A 100 5.36 -2.34 4.35
N ALA A 101 4.99 -2.26 3.08
CA ALA A 101 4.98 -1.04 2.29
C ALA A 101 4.23 0.12 2.99
N TYR A 102 3.02 -0.14 3.51
CA TYR A 102 2.25 0.86 4.24
C TYR A 102 2.95 1.32 5.54
N LYS A 103 3.49 0.37 6.32
CA LYS A 103 4.19 0.68 7.57
C LYS A 103 5.45 1.51 7.34
N GLU A 104 6.23 1.17 6.32
CA GLU A 104 7.45 1.90 5.95
C GLU A 104 7.13 3.32 5.49
N CYS A 105 6.12 3.48 4.62
CA CYS A 105 5.64 4.80 4.22
C CYS A 105 5.25 5.66 5.43
N ARG A 106 4.44 5.11 6.33
CA ARG A 106 3.99 5.83 7.53
C ARG A 106 5.15 6.16 8.46
N GLN A 107 6.13 5.25 8.57
CA GLN A 107 7.32 5.45 9.38
C GLN A 107 8.14 6.63 8.84
N GLU A 108 8.36 6.68 7.53
CA GLU A 108 9.10 7.77 6.89
C GLU A 108 8.43 9.13 7.13
N TRP A 109 7.11 9.21 6.94
CA TRP A 109 6.33 10.41 7.24
C TRP A 109 6.54 10.89 8.68
N MET A 110 6.41 9.97 9.64
CA MET A 110 6.52 10.28 11.06
C MET A 110 7.95 10.68 11.45
N ASP A 111 8.95 10.06 10.82
CA ASP A 111 10.35 10.37 11.07
C ASP A 111 10.76 11.72 10.48
N GLN A 112 10.26 12.07 9.28
CA GLN A 112 10.43 13.42 8.74
C GLN A 112 9.84 14.46 9.69
N ARG A 113 8.61 14.26 10.16
CA ARG A 113 7.99 15.19 11.11
C ARG A 113 8.73 15.30 12.44
N LYS A 114 9.30 14.20 12.94
CA LYS A 114 10.16 14.23 14.14
C LYS A 114 11.45 15.01 13.87
N LYS A 115 12.06 14.85 12.69
CA LYS A 115 13.25 15.58 12.26
C LYS A 115 12.95 17.08 12.17
N ASP A 116 11.86 17.48 11.53
CA ASP A 116 11.42 18.87 11.39
C ASP A 116 11.19 19.53 12.76
N ARG A 117 10.55 18.81 13.68
CA ARG A 117 10.37 19.28 15.06
C ARG A 117 11.70 19.45 15.81
N ARG A 118 12.68 18.57 15.55
CA ARG A 118 13.99 18.61 16.21
C ARG A 118 14.90 19.70 15.65
N SER A 119 14.87 19.91 14.33
CA SER A 119 15.68 20.94 13.67
C SER A 119 15.14 22.36 13.88
N GLY A 120 13.92 22.50 14.41
CA GLY A 120 13.22 23.79 14.48
C GLY A 120 12.81 24.31 13.09
N PHE A 121 13.14 23.56 12.04
CA PHE A 121 12.78 23.87 10.68
C PHE A 121 11.36 23.35 10.45
N LYS A 122 10.41 24.28 10.53
CA LYS A 122 9.03 24.01 10.15
C LYS A 122 8.96 24.01 8.62
N TRP A 123 9.12 22.82 8.02
CA TRP A 123 8.56 22.53 6.71
C TRP A 123 7.06 22.87 6.81
#